data_AF-A0A642PVE6-F1
#
_entry.id   AF-A0A642PVE6-F1
#
_cell.length_a   1.000
_cell.length_b   1.000
_cell.length_c   1.000
_cell.angle_alpha   90.00
_cell.angle_beta   90.00
_cell.angle_gamma   90.00
#
_symmetry.space_group_name_H-M   'P 1'
#
loop_
_entity.id
_entity.type
_entity.pdbx_description
1 polymer ?
#
loop_
_entity_poly.entity_id
_entity_poly.type
_entity_poly.pdbx_seq_one_letter_code
_entity_poly.pdbx_strand_id
1 'polypeptide(L)'
;MNRIITMEDRCNIENDYHLMESINYYAKISNHEDYKYKFIEIMKRIEAEDIVFLSDLKLLEKEFNCPIRAQLVKGSGYYLGEQITQISEINRFLGRRIGKYKDYKLDFNHFRNAINATL
;
A
#
# COMPACT_ATOMS: atom_id res chain seq x y z
N MET A 1 15.68 33.34 1.94
CA MET A 1 14.63 33.17 0.92
C MET A 1 13.66 32.11 1.42
N ASN A 2 12.54 32.53 2.00
CA ASN A 2 11.50 31.62 2.49
C ASN A 2 10.60 31.23 1.32
N ARG A 3 10.64 29.97 0.90
CA ARG A 3 9.62 29.43 -0.02
C ARG A 3 8.35 29.19 0.79
N ILE A 4 7.34 30.01 0.53
CA ILE A 4 5.97 29.80 0.98
C ILE A 4 5.45 28.61 0.16
N ILE A 5 5.24 27.48 0.82
CA ILE A 5 4.57 26.31 0.22
C ILE A 5 3.09 26.69 0.08
N THR A 6 2.63 26.92 -1.15
CA THR A 6 1.24 27.24 -1.46
C THR A 6 0.35 26.01 -1.25
N MET A 7 -0.90 26.21 -0.82
CA MET A 7 -1.86 25.14 -0.51
C MET A 7 -2.22 24.25 -1.72
N GLU A 8 -1.89 24.69 -2.94
CA GLU A 8 -2.11 23.91 -4.18
C GLU A 8 -1.24 22.66 -4.27
N ASP A 9 -0.07 22.62 -3.62
CA ASP A 9 0.75 21.40 -3.54
C ASP A 9 0.15 20.33 -2.60
N ARG A 10 -0.93 20.65 -1.87
CA ARG A 10 -1.53 19.74 -0.88
C ARG A 10 -2.69 18.90 -1.41
N CYS A 11 -3.32 19.24 -2.54
CA CYS A 11 -4.53 18.56 -2.99
C CYS A 11 -4.55 18.35 -4.50
N ASN A 12 -3.96 17.25 -4.98
CA ASN A 12 -4.45 16.57 -6.18
C ASN A 12 -4.53 15.08 -5.88
N ILE A 13 -5.43 14.75 -4.96
CA ILE A 13 -5.89 13.38 -4.68
C ILE A 13 -7.13 13.08 -5.51
N GLU A 14 -7.85 14.10 -6.00
CA GLU A 14 -9.18 13.93 -6.58
C GLU A 14 -9.23 13.19 -7.94
N ASN A 15 -8.08 12.92 -8.58
CA ASN A 15 -8.06 12.44 -9.97
C ASN A 15 -7.98 10.92 -10.18
N ASP A 16 -8.03 10.09 -9.13
CA ASP A 16 -8.15 8.64 -9.29
C ASP A 16 -9.34 8.08 -8.49
N TYR A 17 -10.54 8.24 -9.07
CA TYR A 17 -11.86 8.01 -8.46
C TYR A 17 -11.99 6.62 -7.79
N HIS A 18 -11.44 5.58 -8.41
CA HIS A 18 -11.49 4.21 -7.86
C HIS A 18 -10.53 3.97 -6.68
N LEU A 19 -9.44 4.73 -6.57
CA LEU A 19 -8.52 4.61 -5.43
C LEU A 19 -9.12 5.29 -4.18
N MET A 20 -9.92 6.34 -4.40
CA MET A 20 -10.53 7.12 -3.33
C MET A 20 -11.61 6.35 -2.58
N GLU A 21 -12.33 5.47 -3.26
CA GLU A 21 -13.30 4.58 -2.62
C GLU A 21 -12.61 3.61 -1.65
N SER A 22 -11.52 2.96 -2.09
CA SER A 22 -10.71 2.06 -1.25
C SER A 22 -10.08 2.78 -0.06
N ILE A 23 -9.51 3.96 -0.30
CA ILE A 23 -8.92 4.81 0.75
C ILE A 23 -9.99 5.22 1.77
N ASN A 24 -11.14 5.71 1.31
CA ASN A 24 -12.22 6.15 2.19
C ASN A 24 -12.81 4.98 2.99
N TYR A 25 -12.93 3.80 2.38
CA TYR A 25 -13.38 2.59 3.05
C TYR A 25 -12.45 2.23 4.23
N TYR A 26 -11.15 2.08 3.99
CA TYR A 26 -10.20 1.70 5.05
C TYR A 26 -9.99 2.81 6.09
N ALA A 27 -10.00 4.08 5.67
CA ALA A 27 -9.96 5.20 6.59
C ALA A 27 -11.15 5.19 7.57
N LYS A 28 -12.36 4.89 7.08
CA LYS A 28 -13.57 4.80 7.91
C LYS A 28 -13.50 3.67 8.94
N ILE A 29 -12.83 2.57 8.62
CA ILE A 29 -12.69 1.41 9.52
C ILE A 29 -11.57 1.61 10.55
N SER A 30 -10.55 2.43 10.24
CA SER A 30 -9.41 2.66 11.15
C SER A 30 -9.74 3.40 12.45
N ASN A 31 -10.96 3.94 12.60
CA ASN A 31 -11.43 4.70 13.79
C ASN A 31 -10.54 5.88 14.23
N HIS A 32 -9.51 6.28 13.47
CA HIS A 32 -8.62 7.38 13.80
C HIS A 32 -8.49 8.38 12.63
N GLU A 33 -8.97 9.61 12.82
CA GLU A 33 -8.95 10.66 11.78
C GLU A 33 -7.54 10.99 11.28
N ASP A 34 -6.54 11.02 12.17
CA ASP A 34 -5.14 11.30 11.81
C ASP A 34 -4.53 10.25 10.87
N TYR A 35 -5.05 9.02 10.91
CA TYR A 35 -4.53 7.93 10.11
C TYR A 35 -5.04 7.99 8.66
N LYS A 36 -6.20 8.61 8.39
CA LYS A 36 -6.67 8.83 7.02
C LYS A 36 -5.62 9.55 6.17
N TYR A 37 -5.01 10.60 6.72
CA TYR A 37 -3.96 11.36 6.05
C TYR A 37 -2.71 10.51 5.79
N LYS A 38 -2.36 9.65 6.74
CA LYS A 38 -1.22 8.74 6.63
C LYS A 38 -1.42 7.65 5.56
N PHE A 39 -2.64 7.13 5.41
CA PHE A 39 -2.96 6.20 4.32
C PHE A 39 -2.73 6.89 2.97
N ILE A 40 -3.31 8.08 2.79
CA ILE A 40 -3.19 8.87 1.57
C ILE A 40 -1.71 9.19 1.26
N GLU A 41 -0.93 9.58 2.26
CA GLU A 41 0.51 9.86 2.11
C GLU A 41 1.27 8.63 1.59
N ILE A 42 1.00 7.46 2.16
CA ILE A 42 1.58 6.19 1.70
C ILE A 42 1.20 5.91 0.25
N MET A 43 -0.08 6.03 -0.10
CA MET A 43 -0.56 5.80 -1.45
C MET A 43 0.14 6.71 -2.47
N LYS A 44 0.20 8.02 -2.19
CA LYS A 44 0.87 9.00 -3.06
C LYS A 44 2.34 8.73 -3.23
N ARG A 45 3.04 8.40 -2.14
CA ARG A 45 4.47 8.11 -2.22
C ARG A 45 4.72 6.87 -3.08
N ILE A 46 3.93 5.82 -2.89
CA ILE A 46 4.05 4.60 -3.70
C ILE A 46 3.71 4.91 -5.15
N GLU A 47 2.69 5.72 -5.45
CA GLU A 47 2.36 6.14 -6.81
C GLU A 47 3.50 6.94 -7.47
N ALA A 48 4.06 7.92 -6.76
CA ALA A 48 5.08 8.81 -7.30
C ALA A 48 6.45 8.14 -7.50
N GLU A 49 6.85 7.29 -6.55
CA GLU A 49 8.15 6.61 -6.58
C GLU A 49 8.06 5.23 -7.25
N ASP A 50 6.84 4.75 -7.44
CA ASP A 50 6.51 3.38 -7.84
C ASP A 50 7.09 2.34 -6.86
N ILE A 51 7.54 2.75 -5.66
CA ILE A 51 8.19 1.88 -4.67
C ILE A 51 7.24 1.60 -3.51
N VAL A 52 6.93 0.33 -3.29
CA VAL A 52 6.30 -0.15 -2.06
C VAL A 52 7.38 -0.36 -0.98
N PHE A 53 7.07 -0.13 0.31
CA PHE A 53 7.89 -0.60 1.45
C PHE A 53 7.13 -1.59 2.34
N LEU A 54 7.85 -2.57 2.92
CA LEU A 54 7.24 -3.60 3.77
C LEU A 54 6.71 -3.01 5.08
N SER A 55 7.36 -1.93 5.56
CA SER A 55 6.89 -1.14 6.70
C SER A 55 5.51 -0.55 6.45
N ASP A 56 5.23 -0.09 5.23
CA ASP A 56 3.95 0.50 4.88
C ASP A 56 2.86 -0.55 4.90
N LEU A 57 3.11 -1.71 4.28
CA LEU A 57 2.15 -2.81 4.27
C LEU A 57 1.80 -3.28 5.69
N LYS A 58 2.80 -3.33 6.58
CA LYS A 58 2.58 -3.65 8.00
C LYS A 58 1.74 -2.59 8.71
N LEU A 59 1.98 -1.32 8.42
CA LEU A 59 1.23 -0.21 8.99
C LEU A 59 -0.22 -0.21 8.48
N LEU A 60 -0.42 -0.43 7.18
CA LEU A 60 -1.73 -0.56 6.54
C LEU A 60 -2.56 -1.69 7.16
N GLU A 61 -1.94 -2.85 7.38
CA GLU A 61 -2.62 -3.97 8.04
C GLU A 61 -2.93 -3.72 9.51
N LYS A 62 -1.98 -3.14 10.26
CA LYS A 62 -2.12 -2.96 11.71
C LYS A 62 -3.12 -1.86 12.06
N GLU A 63 -3.07 -0.74 11.35
CA GLU A 63 -3.82 0.47 11.74
C GLU A 63 -5.11 0.63 10.94
N PHE A 64 -5.20 0.04 9.73
CA PHE A 64 -6.35 0.18 8.85
C PHE A 64 -7.08 -1.13 8.59
N ASN A 65 -6.61 -2.23 9.20
CA ASN A 65 -7.16 -3.57 9.02
C ASN A 65 -7.30 -3.96 7.54
N CYS A 66 -6.32 -3.55 6.72
CA CYS A 66 -6.28 -3.77 5.27
C CYS A 66 -5.35 -4.97 4.95
N PRO A 67 -5.85 -6.22 4.83
CA PRO A 67 -5.04 -7.45 4.75
C PRO A 67 -4.34 -7.65 3.39
N ILE A 68 -3.47 -6.72 3.03
CA ILE A 68 -2.90 -6.60 1.68
C ILE A 68 -1.73 -7.55 1.39
N ARG A 69 -0.90 -7.89 2.38
CA ARG A 69 0.31 -8.70 2.16
C ARG A 69 -0.02 -10.06 1.57
N ALA A 70 -1.14 -10.67 1.97
CA ALA A 70 -1.61 -11.93 1.43
C ALA A 70 -2.05 -11.81 -0.04
N GLN A 71 -2.77 -10.74 -0.39
CA GLN A 71 -3.19 -10.52 -1.79
C GLN A 71 -2.00 -10.25 -2.71
N LEU A 72 -0.96 -9.55 -2.23
CA LEU A 72 0.26 -9.30 -3.01
C LEU A 72 1.03 -10.57 -3.39
N VAL A 73 0.89 -11.65 -2.62
CA VAL A 73 1.56 -12.94 -2.90
C VAL A 73 0.62 -13.94 -3.56
N LYS A 74 -0.69 -13.71 -3.55
CA LYS A 74 -1.69 -14.55 -4.19
C LYS A 74 -1.47 -14.54 -5.71
N GLY A 75 -1.40 -15.74 -6.31
CA GLY A 75 -1.12 -15.89 -7.76
C GLY A 75 0.36 -15.75 -8.15
N SER A 76 1.24 -15.41 -7.20
CA SER A 76 2.68 -15.60 -7.41
C SER A 76 3.00 -17.10 -7.44
N GLY A 77 4.10 -17.50 -8.09
CA GLY A 77 4.58 -18.89 -8.07
C GLY A 77 4.78 -19.47 -6.65
N TYR A 78 4.87 -18.60 -5.64
CA TYR A 78 4.91 -18.98 -4.22
C TYR A 78 3.58 -19.60 -3.72
N TYR A 79 2.44 -19.24 -4.32
CA TYR A 79 1.13 -19.81 -4.02
C TYR A 79 0.77 -21.03 -4.91
N LEU A 80 1.53 -21.27 -5.99
CA LEU A 80 1.27 -22.34 -6.98
C LEU A 80 1.81 -23.71 -6.55
N GLY A 81 1.79 -24.02 -5.25
CA GLY A 81 2.22 -25.34 -4.74
C GLY A 81 2.46 -25.40 -3.23
N GLU A 82 2.68 -24.26 -2.57
CA GLU A 82 2.83 -24.18 -1.12
C GLU A 82 1.67 -23.36 -0.55
N GLN A 83 0.81 -23.98 0.27
CA GLN A 83 -0.12 -23.22 1.09
C GLN A 83 0.70 -22.38 2.07
N ILE A 84 0.64 -21.05 1.93
CA ILE A 84 1.27 -20.18 2.92
C ILE A 84 0.45 -20.28 4.21
N THR A 85 1.05 -20.87 5.24
CA THR A 85 0.43 -21.02 6.55
C THR A 85 0.90 -19.95 7.53
N GLN A 86 2.02 -19.27 7.24
CA GLN A 86 2.63 -18.31 8.15
C GLN A 86 2.89 -16.93 7.53
N ILE A 87 2.55 -15.88 8.27
CA ILE A 87 2.81 -14.48 7.89
C ILE A 87 4.31 -14.15 7.78
N SER A 88 5.17 -14.92 8.46
CA SER A 88 6.64 -14.83 8.40
C SER A 88 7.16 -15.12 6.99
N GLU A 89 6.58 -16.11 6.31
CA GLU A 89 6.93 -16.51 4.95
C GLU A 89 6.53 -15.43 3.94
N ILE A 90 5.34 -14.86 4.11
CA ILE A 90 4.86 -13.70 3.32
C ILE A 90 5.83 -12.52 3.47
N ASN A 91 6.22 -12.19 4.71
CA ASN A 91 7.17 -11.11 4.97
C ASN A 91 8.54 -11.38 4.36
N ARG A 92 9.02 -12.64 4.38
CA ARG A 92 10.30 -13.03 3.77
C ARG A 92 10.23 -12.88 2.25
N PHE A 93 9.15 -13.32 1.63
CA PHE A 93 8.94 -13.22 0.19
C PHE A 93 8.86 -11.76 -0.26
N LEU A 94 7.96 -10.98 0.34
CA LEU A 94 7.81 -9.56 0.05
C LEU A 94 9.09 -8.78 0.39
N GLY A 95 9.76 -9.15 1.47
CA GLY A 95 11.07 -8.62 1.87
C GLY A 95 12.18 -8.87 0.85
N ARG A 96 12.04 -9.75 -0.13
CA ARG A 96 13.00 -9.89 -1.25
C ARG A 96 12.64 -9.08 -2.50
N ARG A 97 11.42 -8.53 -2.56
CA ARG A 97 10.87 -7.84 -3.75
C ARG A 97 10.66 -6.33 -3.54
N ILE A 98 10.39 -5.94 -2.31
CA ILE A 98 9.97 -4.57 -1.99
C ILE A 98 11.14 -3.65 -1.65
N GLY A 99 11.31 -2.51 -2.33
CA GLY A 99 12.29 -1.46 -2.00
C GLY A 99 13.01 -0.85 -3.22
N LYS A 100 13.96 0.07 -2.97
CA LYS A 100 14.65 0.87 -4.01
C LYS A 100 15.68 0.09 -4.88
N TYR A 101 16.18 -1.06 -4.41
CA TYR A 101 17.30 -1.77 -5.04
C TYR A 101 17.08 -3.30 -5.14
N LYS A 102 15.87 -3.75 -5.49
CA LYS A 102 15.55 -5.19 -5.53
C LYS A 102 15.28 -5.69 -6.94
N ASP A 103 15.63 -6.95 -7.17
CA ASP A 103 15.57 -7.61 -8.49
C ASP A 103 14.14 -7.71 -9.06
N TYR A 104 13.12 -7.58 -8.22
CA TYR A 104 11.71 -7.65 -8.59
C TYR A 104 10.89 -6.60 -7.86
N LYS A 105 10.66 -5.46 -8.49
CA LYS A 105 9.89 -4.34 -7.91
C LYS A 105 8.38 -4.67 -7.92
N LEU A 106 7.69 -4.40 -6.82
CA LEU A 106 6.22 -4.32 -6.79
C LEU A 106 5.83 -2.88 -7.13
N ASP A 107 5.29 -2.69 -8.32
CA ASP A 107 4.81 -1.40 -8.81
C ASP A 107 3.47 -1.00 -8.14
N PHE A 108 3.10 0.26 -8.33
CA PHE A 108 1.86 0.82 -7.80
C PHE A 108 0.61 0.07 -8.27
N ASN A 109 0.58 -0.44 -9.50
CA ASN A 109 -0.58 -1.13 -10.05
C ASN A 109 -0.81 -2.50 -9.38
N HIS A 110 0.25 -3.27 -9.13
CA HIS A 110 0.16 -4.51 -8.36
C HIS A 110 -0.34 -4.25 -6.94
N PHE A 111 0.15 -3.18 -6.32
CA PHE A 111 -0.30 -2.76 -5.00
C PHE A 111 -1.78 -2.35 -4.99
N ARG A 112 -2.21 -1.50 -5.93
CA ARG A 112 -3.61 -1.10 -6.12
C ARG A 112 -4.54 -2.30 -6.29
N ASN A 113 -4.16 -3.25 -7.16
CA ASN A 113 -4.95 -4.45 -7.38
C ASN A 113 -5.08 -5.30 -6.12
N ALA A 114 -4.02 -5.40 -5.32
CA ALA A 114 -4.04 -6.10 -4.05
C ALA A 114 -4.95 -5.42 -3.02
N ILE A 115 -4.98 -4.08 -2.93
CA ILE A 115 -5.95 -3.33 -2.09
C ILE A 115 -7.38 -3.60 -2.55
N ASN A 116 -7.62 -3.53 -3.86
CA ASN A 116 -8.98 -3.70 -4.37
C ASN A 116 -9.49 -5.14 -4.20
N ALA A 117 -8.59 -6.13 -4.19
CA ALA A 117 -8.91 -7.52 -3.88
C ALA A 117 -9.16 -7.79 -2.38
N THR A 118 -8.93 -6.83 -1.49
CA THR A 118 -9.26 -6.92 -0.06
C THR A 118 -10.59 -6.25 0.33
N LEU A 119 -11.23 -5.55 -0.61
CA LEU A 119 -12.58 -4.99 -0.45
C LEU A 119 -13.64 -6.05 -0.74
#